data_AF-A0A964YFY0-F1
#
_entry.id   AF-A0A964YFY0-F1
#
_cell.length_a   1.000
_cell.length_b   1.000
_cell.length_c   1.000
_cell.angle_alpha   90.00
_cell.angle_beta   90.00
_cell.angle_gamma   90.00
#
_symmetry.space_group_name_H-M   'P 1'
#
loop_
_entity.id
_entity.type
_entity.pdbx_description
1 polymer ?
#
loop_
_entity_poly.entity_id
_entity_poly.type
_entity_poly.pdbx_seq_one_letter_code
_entity_poly.pdbx_strand_id
1 'polypeptide(L)'
;MGKVIFIHAKCSTEERFVSATAIQEVCSQAIKNISYIAPFNQIEPSKLNSWDKKWSALGVSGEVKRIVINKSSIQNSVDIWNDIVKKINDPRFEKEVWILLGRTLSKSKFKKKLKNENDHKIALQASIILLQTHHTVLSVGAKLKVFCGK
;
A
#
# COMPACT_ATOMS: atom_id res chain seq x y z
N MET A 1 -13.56 -8.69 -15.28
CA MET A 1 -12.15 -8.26 -15.37
C MET A 1 -11.56 -8.28 -13.96
N GLY A 2 -10.40 -8.90 -13.73
CA GLY A 2 -9.82 -9.09 -12.39
C GLY A 2 -8.86 -7.97 -11.99
N LYS A 3 -8.47 -7.92 -10.72
CA LYS A 3 -7.50 -6.94 -10.19
C LYS A 3 -6.45 -7.60 -9.30
N VAL A 4 -5.22 -7.11 -9.38
CA VAL A 4 -4.15 -7.37 -8.41
C VAL A 4 -3.90 -6.07 -7.66
N ILE A 5 -4.06 -6.10 -6.33
CA ILE A 5 -4.04 -4.91 -5.50
C ILE A 5 -3.00 -5.09 -4.40
N PHE A 6 -2.00 -4.21 -4.36
CA PHE A 6 -1.02 -4.13 -3.27
C PHE A 6 -1.46 -3.04 -2.31
N ILE A 7 -1.74 -3.42 -1.06
CA ILE A 7 -2.34 -2.53 -0.06
C ILE A 7 -1.30 -2.16 0.98
N HIS A 8 -1.07 -0.86 1.15
CA HIS A 8 -0.17 -0.28 2.15
C HIS A 8 -0.99 0.57 3.12
N ALA A 9 -0.90 0.24 4.39
CA ALA A 9 -1.64 0.90 5.45
C ALA A 9 -0.72 1.20 6.63
N LYS A 10 -0.93 2.35 7.26
CA LYS A 10 -0.36 2.66 8.57
C LYS A 10 -1.45 3.14 9.50
N CYS A 11 -1.52 2.52 10.67
CA CYS A 11 -2.38 2.96 11.76
C CYS A 11 -1.53 3.78 12.73
N SER A 12 -2.11 4.86 13.26
CA SER A 12 -1.54 5.64 14.36
C SER A 12 -2.61 5.78 15.44
N THR A 13 -2.18 5.69 16.70
CA THR A 13 -3.01 5.98 17.86
C THR A 13 -3.33 7.47 17.97
N GLU A 14 -2.46 8.33 17.44
CA GLU A 14 -2.65 9.78 17.38
C GLU A 14 -3.26 10.22 16.05
N GLU A 15 -4.21 11.16 16.11
CA GLU A 15 -4.76 11.78 14.91
C GLU A 15 -3.83 12.85 14.38
N ARG A 16 -3.35 12.63 13.16
CA ARG A 16 -2.53 13.58 12.42
C ARG A 16 -3.21 13.87 11.10
N PHE A 17 -4.09 14.84 11.06
CA PHE A 17 -4.96 15.08 9.90
C PHE A 17 -4.23 15.53 8.62
N VAL A 18 -3.02 16.08 8.75
CA VAL A 18 -2.14 16.45 7.64
C VAL A 18 -0.69 16.26 8.10
N SER A 19 -0.12 15.06 7.92
CA SER A 19 1.27 14.77 8.28
C SER A 19 2.08 14.28 7.08
N ALA A 20 2.95 15.16 6.55
CA ALA A 20 3.83 14.81 5.44
C ALA A 20 4.77 13.64 5.77
N THR A 21 5.32 13.60 6.99
CA THR A 21 6.19 12.50 7.45
C THR A 21 5.46 11.17 7.45
N ALA A 22 4.26 11.11 8.03
CA ALA A 22 3.51 9.85 8.08
C ALA A 22 3.03 9.40 6.69
N ILE A 23 2.70 10.34 5.80
CA ILE A 23 2.39 10.05 4.39
C ILE A 23 3.63 9.50 3.68
N GLN A 24 4.79 10.14 3.87
CA GLN A 24 6.07 9.72 3.29
C GLN A 24 6.42 8.28 3.66
N GLU A 25 6.23 7.89 4.91
CA GLU A 25 6.55 6.53 5.37
C GLU A 25 5.73 5.47 4.61
N VAL A 26 4.41 5.67 4.49
CA VAL A 26 3.54 4.71 3.78
C VAL A 26 3.84 4.70 2.28
N CYS A 27 4.04 5.88 1.69
CA CYS A 27 4.41 6.01 0.28
C CYS A 27 5.76 5.34 -0.02
N SER A 28 6.76 5.52 0.85
CA SER A 28 8.07 4.89 0.72
C SER A 28 7.99 3.36 0.84
N GLN A 29 7.12 2.84 1.72
CA GLN A 29 6.84 1.41 1.79
C GLN A 29 6.20 0.90 0.50
N ALA A 30 5.25 1.64 -0.08
CA ALA A 30 4.65 1.29 -1.37
C ALA A 30 5.69 1.25 -2.49
N ILE A 31 6.51 2.29 -2.60
CA ILE A 31 7.58 2.39 -3.60
C ILE A 31 8.61 1.27 -3.43
N LYS A 32 9.02 0.96 -2.19
CA LYS A 32 10.00 -0.12 -1.93
C LYS A 32 9.51 -1.49 -2.43
N ASN A 33 8.20 -1.73 -2.43
CA ASN A 33 7.59 -3.01 -2.81
C ASN A 33 7.02 -3.00 -4.23
N ILE A 34 7.22 -1.92 -5.00
CA ILE A 34 6.62 -1.76 -6.32
C ILE A 34 7.18 -2.73 -7.36
N SER A 35 8.42 -3.20 -7.19
CA SER A 35 9.03 -4.17 -8.10
C SER A 35 8.23 -5.47 -8.16
N TYR A 36 7.53 -5.84 -7.08
CA TYR A 36 6.69 -7.04 -7.03
C TYR A 36 5.46 -6.97 -7.93
N ILE A 37 4.99 -5.78 -8.32
CA ILE A 37 3.82 -5.61 -9.22
C ILE A 37 4.24 -5.35 -10.67
N ALA A 38 5.53 -5.14 -10.92
CA ALA A 38 6.05 -4.90 -12.26
C ALA A 38 5.86 -6.16 -13.13
N PRO A 39 5.41 -6.02 -14.39
CA PRO A 39 5.38 -7.14 -15.34
C PRO A 39 6.76 -7.79 -15.45
N PHE A 40 6.78 -9.12 -15.60
CA PHE A 40 7.99 -9.92 -15.77
C PHE A 40 9.00 -9.88 -14.62
N ASN A 41 8.61 -9.37 -13.44
CA ASN A 41 9.48 -9.50 -12.26
C ASN A 41 9.59 -10.98 -11.83
N GLN A 42 10.80 -11.36 -11.43
CA GLN A 42 11.09 -12.71 -10.91
C GLN A 42 11.46 -12.65 -9.41
N ILE A 43 11.14 -11.54 -8.74
CA ILE A 43 11.58 -11.30 -7.37
C ILE A 43 10.52 -11.85 -6.43
N GLU A 44 10.93 -12.75 -5.54
CA GLU A 44 10.05 -13.24 -4.49
C GLU A 44 10.00 -12.28 -3.29
N PRO A 45 8.85 -12.17 -2.59
CA PRO A 45 8.77 -11.48 -1.32
C PRO A 45 9.73 -12.09 -0.29
N SER A 46 10.56 -11.25 0.34
CA SER A 46 11.60 -11.71 1.29
C SER A 46 11.09 -12.51 2.51
N LYS A 47 9.79 -12.43 2.80
CA LYS A 47 9.12 -13.18 3.88
C LYS A 47 8.00 -14.09 3.36
N LEU A 48 8.11 -14.59 2.14
CA LEU A 48 7.11 -15.45 1.51
C LEU A 48 6.71 -16.63 2.41
N ASN A 49 7.71 -17.35 2.94
CA ASN A 49 7.54 -18.47 3.88
C ASN A 49 6.85 -18.14 5.22
N SER A 50 6.44 -16.89 5.44
CA SER A 50 5.68 -16.47 6.61
C SER A 50 4.21 -16.17 6.32
N TRP A 51 3.80 -16.19 5.06
CA TRP A 51 2.44 -15.80 4.63
C TRP A 51 1.37 -16.82 5.04
N ASP A 52 1.75 -18.09 5.15
CA ASP A 52 0.93 -19.20 5.62
C ASP A 52 1.15 -19.54 7.11
N LYS A 53 2.07 -18.83 7.77
CA LYS A 53 2.35 -18.96 9.20
C LYS A 53 1.57 -17.95 10.02
N LYS A 54 1.41 -18.24 11.31
CA LYS A 54 0.89 -17.26 12.27
C LYS A 54 1.81 -16.03 12.33
N TRP A 55 1.21 -14.89 12.65
CA TRP A 55 1.90 -13.61 12.79
C TRP A 55 2.09 -13.27 14.27
N SER A 56 3.27 -12.76 14.59
CA SER A 56 3.62 -12.21 15.91
C SER A 56 4.45 -10.93 15.72
N ALA A 57 4.45 -10.08 16.74
CA ALA A 57 5.22 -8.84 16.75
C ALA A 57 5.82 -8.58 18.13
N LEU A 58 6.98 -7.93 18.15
CA LEU A 58 7.61 -7.46 19.39
C LEU A 58 6.65 -6.52 20.14
N GLY A 59 6.47 -6.76 21.43
CA GLY A 59 5.56 -5.97 22.28
C GLY A 59 4.08 -6.37 22.21
N VAL A 60 3.73 -7.43 21.49
CA VAL A 60 2.36 -7.99 21.47
C VAL A 60 2.40 -9.41 22.02
N SER A 61 1.55 -9.70 23.02
CA SER A 61 1.41 -11.06 23.55
C SER A 61 0.52 -11.89 22.63
N GLY A 62 0.99 -13.08 22.27
CA GLY A 62 0.24 -14.06 21.49
C GLY A 62 0.58 -14.11 19.99
N GLU A 63 -0.06 -15.04 19.30
CA GLU A 63 0.06 -15.23 17.86
C GLU A 63 -1.31 -15.06 17.21
N VAL A 64 -1.35 -14.34 16.09
CA VAL A 64 -2.58 -14.13 15.33
C VAL A 64 -2.53 -14.95 14.05
N LYS A 65 -3.59 -15.70 13.75
CA LYS A 65 -3.73 -16.37 12.46
C LYS A 65 -3.86 -15.33 11.36
N ARG A 66 -2.99 -15.39 10.35
CA ARG A 66 -3.16 -14.56 9.15
C ARG A 66 -4.45 -14.94 8.43
N ILE A 67 -5.21 -13.94 8.00
CA ILE A 67 -6.40 -14.16 7.20
C ILE A 67 -5.96 -14.38 5.75
N VAL A 68 -6.12 -15.62 5.27
CA VAL A 68 -5.77 -16.03 3.92
C VAL A 68 -7.04 -16.61 3.29
N ILE A 69 -7.55 -15.97 2.24
CA ILE A 69 -8.77 -16.39 1.53
C ILE A 69 -8.35 -16.73 0.10
N ASN A 70 -8.25 -18.02 -0.20
CA ASN A 70 -7.82 -18.53 -1.50
C ASN A 70 -8.78 -19.59 -2.04
N LYS A 71 -8.60 -19.95 -3.31
CA LYS A 71 -9.21 -21.15 -3.89
C LYS A 71 -8.66 -22.39 -3.17
N SER A 72 -9.46 -23.45 -3.13
CA SER A 72 -9.08 -24.74 -2.51
C SER A 72 -7.83 -25.38 -3.12
N SER A 73 -7.45 -25.01 -4.35
CA SER A 73 -6.23 -25.50 -5.02
C SER A 73 -4.93 -24.80 -4.58
N ILE A 74 -4.99 -23.76 -3.73
CA ILE A 74 -3.84 -22.97 -3.30
C ILE A 74 -3.60 -23.27 -1.82
N GLN A 75 -2.53 -24.01 -1.51
CA GLN A 75 -2.35 -24.61 -0.18
C GLN A 75 -1.22 -23.97 0.62
N ASN A 76 -0.21 -23.42 -0.04
CA ASN A 76 0.97 -22.86 0.61
C ASN A 76 1.29 -21.44 0.11
N SER A 77 2.22 -20.77 0.82
CA SER A 77 2.68 -19.42 0.48
C SER A 77 3.23 -19.27 -0.94
N VAL A 78 3.96 -20.26 -1.45
CA VAL A 78 4.52 -20.26 -2.81
C VAL A 78 3.42 -20.32 -3.87
N ASP A 79 2.39 -21.15 -3.68
CA ASP A 79 1.24 -21.24 -4.57
C ASP A 79 0.50 -19.90 -4.66
N ILE A 80 0.35 -19.20 -3.53
CA ILE A 80 -0.26 -17.87 -3.48
C ILE A 80 0.52 -16.89 -4.35
N TRP A 81 1.85 -16.88 -4.19
CA TRP A 81 2.70 -15.97 -4.95
C TRP A 81 2.68 -16.29 -6.44
N ASN A 82 2.75 -17.57 -6.82
CA ASN A 82 2.67 -17.99 -8.22
C ASN A 82 1.33 -17.58 -8.87
N ASP A 83 0.22 -17.70 -8.15
CA ASP A 83 -1.09 -17.23 -8.62
C ASP A 83 -1.14 -15.69 -8.77
N ILE A 84 -0.50 -14.95 -7.86
CA ILE A 84 -0.37 -13.49 -7.97
C ILE A 84 0.49 -13.11 -9.20
N VAL A 85 1.66 -13.72 -9.38
CA VAL A 85 2.56 -13.46 -10.52
C VAL A 85 1.87 -13.78 -11.85
N LYS A 86 1.14 -14.90 -11.92
CA LYS A 86 0.34 -15.26 -13.10
C LYS A 86 -0.67 -14.17 -13.46
N LYS A 87 -1.33 -13.57 -12.46
CA LYS A 87 -2.29 -12.47 -12.66
C LYS A 87 -1.61 -11.15 -13.02
N ILE A 88 -0.45 -10.83 -12.44
CA ILE A 88 0.32 -9.62 -12.76
C ILE A 88 0.72 -9.60 -14.25
N ASN A 89 1.12 -10.77 -14.75
CA ASN A 89 1.54 -10.96 -16.15
C ASN A 89 0.36 -11.13 -17.12
N ASP A 90 -0.87 -11.29 -16.64
CA ASP A 90 -2.06 -11.35 -17.48
C ASP A 90 -2.55 -9.93 -17.81
N PRO A 91 -2.53 -9.50 -19.09
CA PRO A 91 -2.95 -8.15 -19.48
C PRO A 91 -4.43 -7.85 -19.20
N ARG A 92 -5.25 -8.86 -18.92
CA ARG A 92 -6.67 -8.71 -18.55
C ARG A 92 -6.87 -8.30 -17.09
N PHE A 93 -5.81 -8.30 -16.28
CA PHE A 93 -5.87 -7.88 -14.88
C PHE A 93 -5.37 -6.45 -14.73
N GLU A 94 -6.17 -5.63 -14.03
CA GLU A 94 -5.69 -4.31 -13.62
C GLU A 94 -4.75 -4.44 -12.41
N LYS A 95 -3.67 -3.68 -12.42
CA LYS A 95 -2.74 -3.56 -11.31
C LYS A 95 -3.03 -2.28 -10.54
N GLU A 96 -3.19 -2.38 -9.23
CA GLU A 96 -3.44 -1.22 -8.38
C GLU A 96 -2.54 -1.25 -7.14
N VAL A 97 -2.16 -0.06 -6.67
CA VAL A 97 -1.50 0.16 -5.38
C VAL A 97 -2.42 1.04 -4.55
N TRP A 98 -2.78 0.58 -3.37
CA TRP A 98 -3.69 1.29 -2.47
C TRP A 98 -2.92 1.80 -1.26
N ILE A 99 -3.10 3.09 -0.94
CA ILE A 99 -2.55 3.71 0.26
C ILE A 99 -3.71 4.08 1.18
N LEU A 100 -3.72 3.51 2.38
CA LEU A 100 -4.73 3.78 3.39
C LEU A 100 -4.13 4.69 4.47
N LEU A 101 -4.58 5.95 4.49
CA LEU A 101 -4.09 7.03 5.34
C LEU A 101 -5.08 7.44 6.44
N GLY A 102 -6.00 6.55 6.84
CA GLY A 102 -7.11 6.79 7.79
C GLY A 102 -6.98 8.02 8.71
N ARG A 103 -6.34 7.87 9.88
CA ARG A 103 -6.12 8.95 10.87
C ARG A 103 -4.91 9.85 10.55
N THR A 104 -4.27 9.64 9.40
CA THR A 104 -3.03 10.29 8.94
C THR A 104 -3.28 11.38 7.88
N LEU A 105 -4.43 11.33 7.22
CA LEU A 105 -4.85 12.34 6.26
C LEU A 105 -6.38 12.47 6.31
N SER A 106 -6.86 13.69 6.50
CA SER A 106 -8.29 14.04 6.31
C SER A 106 -8.41 14.89 5.06
N LYS A 107 -9.27 14.47 4.12
CA LYS A 107 -9.46 15.15 2.83
C LYS A 107 -9.92 16.59 3.03
N SER A 108 -10.89 16.82 3.92
CA SER A 108 -11.42 18.15 4.21
C SER A 108 -10.37 19.08 4.81
N LYS A 109 -9.65 18.62 5.84
CA LYS A 109 -8.60 19.40 6.52
C LYS A 109 -7.40 19.67 5.60
N PHE A 110 -7.03 18.69 4.79
CA PHE A 110 -5.97 18.84 3.79
C PHE A 110 -6.29 19.93 2.77
N LYS A 111 -7.49 19.90 2.19
CA LYS A 111 -7.96 20.94 1.25
C LYS A 111 -8.02 22.32 1.91
N LYS A 112 -8.48 22.42 3.15
CA LYS A 112 -8.52 23.68 3.90
C LYS A 112 -7.11 24.24 4.09
N LYS A 113 -6.14 23.40 4.46
CA LYS A 113 -4.76 23.80 4.70
C LYS A 113 -4.03 24.21 3.42
N LEU A 114 -4.27 23.52 2.29
CA LEU A 114 -3.75 23.92 0.98
C LEU A 114 -4.20 25.32 0.53
N LYS A 115 -5.43 25.72 0.88
CA LYS A 115 -5.98 27.04 0.52
C LYS A 115 -5.51 28.17 1.44
N ASN A 116 -4.87 27.86 2.56
CA ASN A 116 -4.41 28.86 3.51
C ASN A 116 -2.95 29.22 3.24
N GLU A 117 -2.71 30.39 2.66
CA GLU A 117 -1.36 30.86 2.30
C GLU A 117 -0.39 30.87 3.50
N ASN A 118 -0.88 31.08 4.73
CA ASN A 118 -0.05 31.12 5.92
C ASN A 118 0.33 29.73 6.47
N ASP A 119 -0.33 28.65 6.05
CA ASP A 119 -0.15 27.30 6.63
C ASP A 119 -0.12 26.16 5.58
N HIS A 120 0.02 26.49 4.29
CA HIS A 120 -0.06 25.50 3.21
C HIS A 120 1.16 24.58 3.08
N LYS A 121 2.33 24.96 3.65
CA LYS A 121 3.63 24.30 3.39
C LYS A 121 3.61 22.78 3.58
N ILE A 122 3.06 22.30 4.70
CA ILE A 122 2.98 20.87 5.00
C ILE A 122 2.03 20.15 4.03
N ALA A 123 0.93 20.81 3.66
CA ALA A 123 -0.03 20.24 2.73
C ALA A 123 0.51 20.20 1.29
N LEU A 124 1.30 21.19 0.89
CA LEU A 124 2.03 21.20 -0.37
C LEU A 124 3.06 20.06 -0.41
N GLN A 125 3.86 19.88 0.65
CA GLN A 125 4.81 18.77 0.76
C GLN A 125 4.10 17.41 0.62
N ALA A 126 3.00 17.21 1.34
CA ALA A 126 2.19 16.01 1.22
C ALA A 126 1.61 15.82 -0.20
N SER A 127 1.25 16.90 -0.90
CA SER A 127 0.81 16.84 -2.31
C SER A 127 1.93 16.34 -3.22
N ILE A 128 3.15 16.88 -3.06
CA ILE A 128 4.33 16.48 -3.82
C ILE A 128 4.64 15.00 -3.60
N ILE A 129 4.60 14.53 -2.35
CA ILE A 129 4.84 13.13 -2.00
C ILE A 129 3.82 12.21 -2.69
N LEU A 130 2.54 12.56 -2.62
CA LEU A 130 1.47 11.77 -3.27
C LEU A 130 1.63 11.76 -4.79
N LEU A 131 2.01 12.89 -5.39
CA LEU A 131 2.26 13.01 -6.83
C LEU A 131 3.47 12.18 -7.28
N GLN A 132 4.59 12.25 -6.55
CA GLN A 132 5.77 11.43 -6.82
C GLN A 132 5.43 9.95 -6.72
N THR A 133 4.69 9.56 -5.68
CA THR A 133 4.24 8.18 -5.51
C THR A 133 3.34 7.74 -6.66
N HIS A 134 2.46 8.62 -7.15
CA HIS A 134 1.62 8.37 -8.30
C HIS A 134 2.45 8.08 -9.56
N HIS A 135 3.45 8.92 -9.86
CA HIS A 135 4.32 8.73 -11.02
C HIS A 135 5.13 7.44 -10.93
N THR A 136 5.67 7.10 -9.76
CA THR A 136 6.40 5.84 -9.58
C THR A 136 5.48 4.63 -9.75
N VAL A 137 4.24 4.69 -9.24
CA VAL A 137 3.24 3.61 -9.42
C VAL A 137 2.84 3.46 -10.89
N LEU A 138 2.70 4.57 -11.61
CA LEU A 138 2.42 4.55 -13.04
C LEU A 138 3.56 3.95 -13.87
N SER A 139 4.83 4.11 -13.46
CA SER A 139 5.97 3.62 -14.24
C SER A 139 6.02 2.09 -14.37
N VAL A 140 5.36 1.36 -13.47
CA VAL A 140 5.19 -0.10 -13.55
C VAL A 140 3.84 -0.53 -14.14
N GLY A 141 3.07 0.40 -14.70
CA GLY A 141 1.75 0.13 -15.30
C GLY A 141 0.66 -0.17 -14.28
N ALA A 142 0.79 0.33 -13.04
CA ALA A 142 -0.22 0.20 -11.99
C ALA A 142 -0.95 1.53 -11.72
N LYS A 143 -2.15 1.47 -11.16
CA LYS A 143 -2.95 2.64 -10.75
C LYS A 143 -2.80 2.90 -9.26
N LEU A 144 -2.55 4.13 -8.85
CA LEU A 144 -2.55 4.52 -7.44
C LEU A 144 -3.97 4.89 -6.97
N LYS A 145 -4.39 4.37 -5.82
CA LYS A 145 -5.59 4.84 -5.08
C LYS A 145 -5.21 5.22 -3.66
N VAL A 146 -5.68 6.38 -3.22
CA VAL A 146 -5.43 6.91 -1.88
C VAL A 146 -6.75 7.02 -1.12
N PHE A 147 -6.85 6.31 -0.02
CA PHE A 147 -7.99 6.33 0.89
C PHE A 147 -7.59 7.11 2.14
N CYS A 148 -8.39 8.10 2.50
CA CYS A 148 -8.12 9.01 3.62
C CYS A 148 -9.39 9.21 4.44
N GLY A 149 -9.23 9.74 5.66
CA GLY A 149 -10.36 10.17 6.47
C GLY A 149 -11.16 11.28 5.78
N LYS A 150 -12.43 11.42 6.18
CA LYS A 150 -13.30 12.50 5.70
C LYS A 150 -12.71 13.88 6.02
#